data_AF-A0A5D2BJJ3-F1
#
_entry.id   AF-A0A5D2BJJ3-F1
#
_cell.length_a   1.000
_cell.length_b   1.000
_cell.length_c   1.000
_cell.angle_alpha   90.00
_cell.angle_beta   90.00
_cell.angle_gamma   90.00
#
_symmetry.space_group_name_H-M   'P 1'
#
loop_
_entity.id
_entity.type
_entity.pdbx_description
1 polymer ?
#
loop_
_entity_poly.entity_id
_entity_poly.type
_entity_poly.pdbx_seq_one_letter_code
_entity_poly.pdbx_strand_id
1 'polypeptide(L)'
;MLYAFLYFPGIVVQLVRAPSCQGGSCGFVPRQSRQIKFLKYINGYNPFGMNSLSVWAWMFLFGHLVWATGFMFLISWRGYWQELIETLAWAHERTPLANLIRWRDKPVALSIVQARLVGLAHFSVGYIFTYAAFLIASTSGKFG
;
A
#
# COMPACT_ATOMS: atom_id res chain seq x y z
N MET A 1 13.68 14.15 -6.53
CA MET A 1 13.65 12.73 -6.96
C MET A 1 12.69 11.84 -6.15
N LEU A 2 12.32 12.14 -4.89
CA LEU A 2 11.36 11.32 -4.12
C LEU A 2 9.91 11.31 -4.65
N TYR A 3 9.45 12.39 -5.30
CA TYR A 3 8.05 12.49 -5.77
C TYR A 3 7.72 11.63 -6.99
N ALA A 4 8.73 11.16 -7.74
CA ALA A 4 8.49 10.33 -8.92
C ALA A 4 8.06 8.90 -8.56
N PHE A 5 8.50 8.37 -7.41
CA PHE A 5 8.20 6.99 -7.00
C PHE A 5 6.76 6.79 -6.50
N LEU A 6 6.15 7.83 -5.91
CA LEU A 6 4.76 7.79 -5.41
C LEU A 6 3.70 7.78 -6.53
N TYR A 7 4.11 8.06 -7.79
CA TYR A 7 3.21 8.16 -8.95
C TYR A 7 3.34 7.00 -9.94
N PHE A 8 3.99 5.90 -9.55
CA PHE A 8 4.33 4.81 -10.47
C PHE A 8 3.24 3.77 -10.81
N PRO A 9 2.10 3.59 -10.10
CA PRO A 9 1.09 2.64 -10.59
C PRO A 9 0.33 3.17 -11.82
N GLY A 10 0.47 4.47 -12.17
CA GLY A 10 -0.18 5.06 -13.34
C GLY A 10 0.63 5.00 -14.65
N ILE A 11 1.96 4.88 -14.57
CA ILE A 11 2.85 4.96 -15.75
C ILE A 11 2.97 3.61 -16.46
N VAL A 12 3.09 2.50 -15.71
CA VAL A 12 3.28 1.16 -16.30
C VAL A 12 2.02 0.68 -17.06
N VAL A 13 0.84 1.09 -16.62
CA VAL A 13 -0.46 0.71 -17.21
C VAL A 13 -0.72 1.41 -18.55
N GLN A 14 -0.04 2.51 -18.82
CA GLN A 14 -0.11 3.18 -20.12
C GLN A 14 0.64 2.42 -21.21
N LEU A 15 1.50 1.45 -20.86
CA LEU A 15 2.34 0.75 -21.84
C LEU A 15 1.69 -0.52 -22.42
N VAL A 16 0.75 -1.18 -21.71
CA VAL A 16 0.23 -2.52 -22.11
C VAL A 16 -1.19 -2.50 -22.69
N ARG A 17 -1.92 -1.38 -22.63
CA ARG A 17 -3.24 -1.25 -23.29
C ARG A 17 -3.19 -0.17 -24.37
N ALA A 18 -2.81 -0.56 -25.59
CA ALA A 18 -3.15 0.21 -26.77
C ALA A 18 -4.70 0.30 -26.87
N PRO A 19 -5.30 1.49 -27.01
CA PRO A 19 -6.74 1.62 -27.18
C PRO A 19 -7.18 1.02 -28.52
N SER A 20 -8.34 0.35 -28.52
CA SER A 20 -9.02 -0.06 -29.74
C SER A 20 -9.39 1.17 -30.57
N CYS A 21 -8.91 1.20 -31.82
CA CYS A 21 -9.20 2.28 -32.77
C CYS A 21 -10.64 2.13 -33.27
N GLN A 22 -11.53 3.01 -32.85
CA GLN A 22 -12.88 3.12 -33.41
C GLN A 22 -13.07 4.57 -33.86
N GLY A 23 -13.19 4.79 -35.17
CA GLY A 23 -13.51 6.09 -35.75
C GLY A 23 -12.36 7.10 -35.92
N GLY A 24 -11.19 6.67 -36.40
CA GLY A 24 -10.23 7.59 -37.05
C GLY A 24 -9.37 8.50 -36.18
N SER A 25 -9.31 8.33 -34.85
CA SER A 25 -8.39 9.10 -34.00
C SER A 25 -7.51 8.20 -33.14
N CYS A 26 -6.28 7.99 -33.60
CA CYS A 26 -5.23 7.36 -32.80
C CYS A 26 -4.63 8.41 -31.84
N GLY A 27 -4.89 8.26 -30.54
CA GLY A 27 -3.94 8.64 -29.49
C GLY A 27 -4.01 10.07 -28.94
N PHE A 28 -4.85 10.28 -27.93
CA PHE A 28 -4.44 10.79 -26.61
C PHE A 28 -5.62 10.58 -25.65
N VAL A 29 -5.50 9.67 -24.68
CA VAL A 29 -6.46 9.58 -23.58
C VAL A 29 -6.34 10.90 -22.78
N PRO A 30 -7.38 11.76 -22.70
CA PRO A 30 -7.27 13.04 -22.02
C PRO A 30 -6.90 12.80 -20.56
N ARG A 31 -5.99 13.61 -20.01
CA ARG A 31 -5.62 13.59 -18.57
C ARG A 31 -6.88 13.63 -17.68
N GLN A 32 -7.94 14.30 -18.18
CA GLN A 32 -9.30 14.35 -17.62
C GLN A 32 -9.93 12.96 -17.40
N SER A 33 -9.84 12.04 -18.37
CA SER A 33 -10.47 10.71 -18.29
C SER A 33 -9.77 9.77 -17.29
N ARG A 34 -8.48 9.98 -17.03
CA ARG A 34 -7.73 9.26 -15.98
C ARG A 34 -8.15 9.71 -14.59
N GLN A 35 -8.34 11.01 -14.39
CA GLN A 35 -8.88 11.56 -13.14
C GLN A 35 -10.33 11.10 -12.90
N ILE A 36 -11.16 11.01 -13.94
CA ILE A 36 -12.56 10.55 -13.82
C ILE A 36 -12.65 9.09 -13.33
N LYS A 37 -11.78 8.20 -13.81
CA LYS A 37 -11.74 6.80 -13.33
C LYS A 37 -11.34 6.70 -11.85
N PHE A 38 -10.39 7.54 -11.43
CA PHE A 38 -9.98 7.61 -10.03
C PHE A 38 -11.10 8.20 -9.14
N LEU A 39 -11.80 9.23 -9.61
CA LEU A 39 -12.92 9.84 -8.89
C LEU A 39 -14.08 8.86 -8.66
N LYS A 40 -14.42 8.03 -9.65
CA LYS A 40 -15.49 7.02 -9.54
C LYS A 40 -15.14 5.92 -8.53
N TYR A 41 -13.84 5.69 -8.33
CA TYR A 41 -13.30 4.71 -7.42
C TYR A 41 -13.29 5.18 -5.96
N ILE A 42 -12.75 6.36 -5.70
CA ILE A 42 -12.66 6.92 -4.34
C ILE A 42 -14.03 7.26 -3.76
N ASN A 43 -15.03 7.54 -4.61
CA ASN A 43 -16.42 7.78 -4.19
C ASN A 43 -17.22 6.46 -4.02
N GLY A 44 -16.56 5.31 -4.04
CA GLY A 44 -17.20 4.00 -3.82
C GLY A 44 -17.83 3.87 -2.42
N TYR A 45 -17.27 4.59 -1.45
CA TYR A 45 -17.89 4.83 -0.15
C TYR A 45 -17.82 6.34 0.14
N ASN A 46 -18.94 6.94 0.52
CA ASN A 46 -19.03 8.34 0.87
C ASN A 46 -20.00 8.48 2.06
N PRO A 47 -20.01 9.60 2.81
CA PRO A 47 -20.88 9.76 3.98
C PRO A 47 -22.39 9.72 3.64
N PHE A 48 -22.75 9.72 2.36
CA PHE A 48 -24.13 9.66 1.88
C PHE A 48 -24.54 8.26 1.39
N GLY A 49 -23.61 7.30 1.32
CA GLY A 49 -23.90 5.92 0.90
C GLY A 49 -22.68 5.14 0.38
N MET A 50 -22.87 3.84 0.14
CA MET A 50 -21.85 2.92 -0.39
C MET A 50 -22.36 2.21 -1.65
N ASN A 51 -21.47 1.94 -2.61
CA ASN A 51 -21.77 1.17 -3.81
C ASN A 51 -20.94 -0.13 -3.86
N SER A 52 -21.14 -0.96 -4.89
CA SER A 52 -20.40 -2.21 -5.11
C SER A 52 -18.89 -2.01 -5.37
N LEU A 53 -18.43 -0.77 -5.58
CA LEU A 53 -17.02 -0.40 -5.73
C LEU A 53 -16.33 -0.13 -4.38
N SER A 54 -17.08 -0.04 -3.28
CA SER A 54 -16.55 0.23 -1.93
C SER A 54 -15.49 -0.77 -1.47
N VAL A 55 -15.68 -2.06 -1.75
CA VAL A 55 -14.72 -3.13 -1.40
C VAL A 55 -13.37 -2.92 -2.10
N TRP A 56 -13.41 -2.48 -3.36
CA TRP A 56 -12.20 -2.21 -4.12
C TRP A 56 -11.49 -0.98 -3.55
N ALA A 57 -12.23 0.10 -3.29
CA ALA A 57 -11.70 1.31 -2.66
C ALA A 57 -10.98 1.00 -1.33
N TRP A 58 -11.56 0.13 -0.51
CA TRP A 58 -10.93 -0.38 0.71
C TRP A 58 -9.65 -1.17 0.44
N MET A 59 -9.65 -2.10 -0.52
CA MET A 59 -8.44 -2.87 -0.87
C MET A 59 -7.29 -2.00 -1.39
N PHE A 60 -7.58 -0.85 -2.01
CA PHE A 60 -6.52 0.07 -2.42
C PHE A 60 -5.98 0.93 -1.31
N LEU A 61 -6.83 1.39 -0.38
CA LEU A 61 -6.32 2.02 0.83
C LEU A 61 -5.48 1.04 1.65
N PHE A 62 -5.95 -0.20 1.79
CA PHE A 62 -5.22 -1.26 2.43
C PHE A 62 -3.89 -1.57 1.71
N GLY A 63 -3.91 -1.66 0.38
CA GLY A 63 -2.70 -1.84 -0.42
C GLY A 63 -1.69 -0.70 -0.23
N HIS A 64 -2.15 0.56 -0.15
CA HIS A 64 -1.29 1.72 0.13
C HIS A 64 -0.71 1.66 1.54
N LEU A 65 -1.50 1.24 2.53
CA LEU A 65 -1.03 1.05 3.90
C LEU A 65 0.09 0.01 3.95
N VAL A 66 -0.14 -1.19 3.38
CA VAL A 66 0.86 -2.28 3.35
C VAL A 66 2.12 -1.86 2.62
N TRP A 67 1.97 -1.12 1.51
CA TRP A 67 3.09 -0.57 0.75
C TRP A 67 3.90 0.45 1.58
N ALA A 68 3.22 1.36 2.29
CA ALA A 68 3.84 2.32 3.19
C ALA A 68 4.57 1.64 4.37
N THR A 69 3.97 0.59 4.95
CA THR A 69 4.60 -0.23 5.98
C THR A 69 5.85 -0.94 5.46
N GLY A 70 5.88 -1.34 4.19
CA GLY A 70 7.09 -1.86 3.54
C GLY A 70 8.26 -0.87 3.57
N PHE A 71 8.01 0.43 3.36
CA PHE A 71 9.06 1.45 3.49
C PHE A 71 9.59 1.60 4.90
N MET A 72 8.75 1.40 5.92
CA MET A 72 9.22 1.41 7.29
C MET A 72 10.39 0.45 7.46
N PHE A 73 10.28 -0.80 6.97
CA PHE A 73 11.33 -1.81 7.06
C PHE A 73 12.49 -1.64 6.05
N LEU A 74 12.26 -0.97 4.92
CA LEU A 74 13.30 -0.72 3.91
C LEU A 74 14.18 0.50 4.26
N ILE A 75 13.61 1.55 4.85
CA ILE A 75 14.33 2.80 5.16
C ILE A 75 14.92 2.77 6.57
N SER A 76 14.18 2.27 7.57
CA SER A 76 14.72 2.15 8.92
C SER A 76 15.78 1.05 9.01
N TRP A 77 16.80 1.26 9.84
CA TRP A 77 17.92 0.34 10.05
C TRP A 77 17.75 -0.45 11.36
N ARG A 78 18.38 -1.62 11.47
CA ARG A 78 18.30 -2.52 12.65
C ARG A 78 18.64 -1.82 13.96
N GLY A 79 19.59 -0.88 13.94
CA GLY A 79 20.02 -0.14 15.12
C GLY A 79 18.90 0.65 15.80
N TYR A 80 18.07 1.36 15.01
CA TYR A 80 16.94 2.14 15.54
C TYR A 80 15.95 1.25 16.31
N TRP A 81 15.58 0.12 15.71
CA TRP A 81 14.64 -0.81 16.33
C TRP A 81 15.21 -1.48 17.57
N GLN A 82 16.54 -1.67 17.62
CA GLN A 82 17.12 -2.29 18.79
C GLN A 82 17.08 -1.40 20.03
N GLU A 83 17.44 -0.13 19.88
CA GLU A 83 17.35 0.86 20.97
C GLU A 83 15.90 0.99 21.48
N LEU A 84 14.92 0.94 20.57
CA LEU A 84 13.50 0.99 20.94
C LEU A 84 13.02 -0.28 21.67
N ILE A 85 13.47 -1.47 21.28
CA ILE A 85 13.10 -2.72 21.95
C ILE A 85 13.75 -2.80 23.34
N GLU A 86 14.99 -2.33 23.50
CA GLU A 86 15.67 -2.30 24.79
C GLU A 86 14.97 -1.37 25.79
N THR A 87 14.56 -0.18 25.36
CA THR A 87 13.80 0.76 26.21
C THR A 87 12.41 0.22 26.56
N LEU A 88 11.75 -0.49 25.65
CA LEU A 88 10.45 -1.13 25.91
C LEU A 88 10.58 -2.31 26.89
N ALA A 89 11.62 -3.14 26.74
CA ALA A 89 11.90 -4.23 27.67
C ALA A 89 12.20 -3.72 29.08
N TRP A 90 12.94 -2.62 29.20
CA TRP A 90 13.16 -1.93 30.47
C TRP A 90 11.84 -1.44 31.10
N ALA A 91 10.94 -0.85 30.31
CA ALA A 91 9.64 -0.38 30.81
C ALA A 91 8.74 -1.55 31.27
N HIS A 92 8.78 -2.68 30.57
CA HIS A 92 8.03 -3.89 30.92
C HIS A 92 8.44 -4.45 32.28
N GLU A 93 9.75 -4.51 32.58
CA GLU A 93 10.26 -4.97 33.88
C GLU A 93 9.90 -4.04 35.04
N ARG A 94 9.71 -2.74 34.77
CA ARG A 94 9.33 -1.73 35.76
C ARG A 94 7.82 -1.62 35.98
N THR A 95 7.01 -2.32 35.19
CA THR A 95 5.54 -2.27 35.30
C THR A 95 5.05 -3.41 36.21
N PRO A 96 4.45 -3.12 37.38
CA PRO A 96 4.19 -4.12 38.42
C PRO A 96 3.24 -5.24 38.00
N LEU A 97 2.27 -4.96 37.13
CA LEU A 97 1.36 -5.97 36.57
C LEU A 97 1.98 -6.75 35.40
N ALA A 98 2.77 -6.09 34.55
CA ALA A 98 3.34 -6.70 33.35
C ALA A 98 4.55 -7.60 33.67
N ASN A 99 5.25 -7.35 34.79
CA ASN A 99 6.39 -8.15 35.24
C ASN A 99 6.00 -9.58 35.68
N LEU A 100 4.71 -9.87 35.88
CA LEU A 100 4.24 -11.25 36.07
C LEU A 100 4.40 -12.09 34.80
N ILE A 101 4.35 -11.46 33.62
CA ILE A 101 4.51 -12.12 32.33
C ILE A 101 5.94 -11.90 31.86
N ARG A 102 6.78 -12.93 32.03
CA ARG A 102 8.16 -12.92 31.57
C ARG A 102 8.30 -13.63 30.21
N TRP A 103 9.10 -13.01 29.36
CA TRP A 103 9.50 -13.56 28.06
C TRP A 103 10.46 -14.73 28.28
N ARG A 104 10.29 -15.82 27.51
CA ARG A 104 11.21 -16.96 27.55
C ARG A 104 12.52 -16.67 26.81
N ASP A 105 12.41 -15.95 25.70
CA ASP A 105 13.51 -15.49 24.87
C ASP A 105 13.60 -13.95 24.89
N LYS A 106 14.83 -13.42 24.80
CA LYS A 106 15.05 -11.97 24.85
C LYS A 106 14.55 -11.32 23.55
N PRO A 107 13.65 -10.30 23.60
CA PRO A 107 13.17 -9.66 22.40
C PRO A 107 14.32 -8.90 21.73
N VAL A 108 14.55 -9.15 20.45
CA VAL A 108 15.60 -8.52 19.64
C VAL A 108 15.02 -8.03 18.32
N ALA A 109 15.58 -6.94 17.79
CA ALA A 109 15.22 -6.46 16.46
C ALA A 109 15.48 -7.53 15.37
N LEU A 110 14.67 -7.51 14.30
CA LEU A 110 14.84 -8.39 13.15
C LEU A 110 16.26 -8.27 12.56
N SER A 111 16.80 -9.38 12.03
CA SER A 111 18.07 -9.34 11.33
C SER A 111 17.99 -8.48 10.07
N ILE A 112 19.14 -7.97 9.59
CA ILE A 112 19.20 -7.07 8.43
C ILE A 112 18.60 -7.74 7.19
N VAL A 113 18.93 -9.02 6.93
CA VAL A 113 18.39 -9.77 5.78
C VAL A 113 16.90 -10.03 5.95
N GLN A 114 16.45 -10.38 7.16
CA GLN A 114 15.02 -10.59 7.42
C GLN A 114 14.21 -9.31 7.25
N ALA A 115 14.68 -8.17 7.78
CA ALA A 115 13.99 -6.89 7.64
C ALA A 115 13.87 -6.46 6.16
N ARG A 116 14.89 -6.71 5.35
CA ARG A 116 14.86 -6.46 3.90
C ARG A 116 13.87 -7.38 3.19
N LEU A 117 13.84 -8.66 3.54
CA LEU A 117 12.89 -9.62 2.97
C LEU A 117 11.44 -9.29 3.35
N VAL A 118 11.20 -8.96 4.63
CA VAL A 118 9.88 -8.52 5.10
C VAL A 118 9.46 -7.22 4.42
N GLY A 119 10.38 -6.26 4.27
CA GLY A 119 10.12 -5.01 3.54
C GLY A 119 9.78 -5.24 2.06
N LEU A 120 10.50 -6.14 1.38
CA LEU A 120 10.21 -6.53 -0.01
C LEU A 120 8.88 -7.27 -0.16
N ALA A 121 8.53 -8.14 0.78
CA ALA A 121 7.24 -8.82 0.80
C ALA A 121 6.10 -7.81 0.93
N HIS A 122 6.20 -6.86 1.87
CA HIS A 122 5.19 -5.80 2.02
C HIS A 122 5.13 -4.88 0.80
N PHE A 123 6.28 -4.51 0.23
CA PHE A 123 6.34 -3.69 -0.97
C PHE A 123 5.68 -4.36 -2.18
N SER A 124 5.99 -5.63 -2.43
CA SER A 124 5.41 -6.40 -3.55
C SER A 124 3.92 -6.67 -3.37
N VAL A 125 3.50 -7.10 -2.19
CA VAL A 125 2.09 -7.36 -1.86
C VAL A 125 1.26 -6.08 -1.96
N GLY A 126 1.74 -4.97 -1.36
CA GLY A 126 1.09 -3.67 -1.46
C GLY A 126 0.99 -3.17 -2.90
N TYR A 127 2.04 -3.36 -3.70
CA TYR A 127 2.04 -2.99 -5.12
C TYR A 127 1.00 -3.79 -5.93
N ILE A 128 0.90 -5.10 -5.70
CA ILE A 128 -0.07 -5.95 -6.40
C ILE A 128 -1.50 -5.57 -6.01
N PHE A 129 -1.79 -5.39 -4.72
CA PHE A 129 -3.14 -5.06 -4.26
C PHE A 129 -3.59 -3.67 -4.72
N THR A 130 -2.72 -2.66 -4.66
CA THR A 130 -3.05 -1.31 -5.17
C THR A 130 -3.34 -1.33 -6.67
N TYR A 131 -2.56 -2.07 -7.44
CA TYR A 131 -2.75 -2.18 -8.87
C TYR A 131 -4.01 -2.98 -9.25
N ALA A 132 -4.20 -4.16 -8.66
CA ALA A 132 -5.35 -5.02 -8.93
C ALA A 132 -6.68 -4.33 -8.60
N ALA A 133 -6.75 -3.62 -7.47
CA ALA A 133 -7.97 -2.92 -7.08
C ALA A 133 -8.31 -1.75 -8.03
N PHE A 134 -7.30 -1.00 -8.47
CA PHE A 134 -7.49 0.05 -9.46
C PHE A 134 -7.93 -0.51 -10.83
N LEU A 135 -7.34 -1.61 -11.29
CA LEU A 135 -7.71 -2.25 -12.55
C LEU A 135 -9.18 -2.71 -12.55
N ILE A 136 -9.60 -3.41 -11.50
CA ILE A 136 -10.94 -4.00 -11.46
C ILE A 136 -11.99 -2.91 -11.31
N ALA A 137 -11.79 -1.94 -10.42
CA ALA A 137 -12.77 -0.87 -10.24
C ALA A 137 -12.88 0.08 -11.45
N SER A 138 -11.77 0.34 -12.14
CA SER A 138 -11.77 1.23 -13.31
C SER A 138 -12.34 0.58 -14.58
N THR A 139 -12.44 -0.75 -14.61
CA THR A 139 -13.06 -1.51 -15.69
C THR A 139 -14.53 -1.80 -15.39
N SER A 140 -14.87 -2.23 -14.17
CA SER A 140 -16.25 -2.55 -13.78
C SER A 140 -17.17 -1.33 -13.82
N GLY A 141 -16.68 -0.14 -13.45
CA GLY A 141 -17.47 1.09 -13.51
C GLY A 141 -17.82 1.59 -14.92
N LYS A 142 -17.32 0.94 -15.99
CA LYS A 142 -17.58 1.30 -17.38
C LYS A 142 -18.53 0.33 -18.12
N PHE A 143 -18.76 -0.86 -17.55
CA PHE A 143 -19.56 -1.94 -18.16
C PHE A 143 -20.73 -2.40 -17.26
N GLY A 144 -21.01 -1.67 -16.18
CA GLY A 144 -22.18 -1.86 -15.32
C GLY A 144 -23.18 -0.72 -15.49
#